data_AF-A0A953XA08-F1
#
_entry.id   AF-A0A953XA08-F1
#
_cell.length_a   1.000
_cell.length_b   1.000
_cell.length_c   1.000
_cell.angle_alpha   90.00
_cell.angle_beta   90.00
_cell.angle_gamma   90.00
#
_symmetry.space_group_name_H-M   'P 1'
#
loop_
_entity.id
_entity.type
_entity.pdbx_description
1 polymer ?
#
loop_
_entity_poly.entity_id
_entity_poly.type
_entity_poly.pdbx_seq_one_letter_code
_entity_poly.pdbx_strand_id
1 'polypeptide(L)'
;VATGGYALAAYDRYHRLARSEAGTYELANTAFAQRYRMNVGTIVESTMVKVQLRGGRRLGEVEEYFVNGLLPGDTFMFAGELLTFQGLRETTLICTRGGMGEPKVPVYGGGRLPLSTHLADRVRAMLADPSLWPLLPAAVQEWLRLQRWRSVLPRADRLLVETFPRGGKWFLVAYTFEGRNAHQTLGMLLTRRLERAGVQPLGFVATDYVIASWSLGEPTGMDALFDEDMLGDDLEAWMAESSLLRRTFRNVAVIAGLIERRHPGQEKSGKQVTVNSDLIYDVLRRHEPGHVLLRATRNDAARGLTDIGRLADLLARVRGRIDHRRLDRVSPLAVPILLEVGREQVYGSAMDALLEEAEALIREAMPELVDQDPAQPGLPL
;
A
#
# COMPACT_ATOMS: atom_id res chain seq x y z
N VAL A 1 24.96 15.04 -16.79
CA VAL A 1 24.73 14.72 -18.22
C VAL A 1 25.91 15.04 -19.13
N ALA A 2 26.68 16.12 -18.91
CA ALA A 2 27.93 16.35 -19.64
C ALA A 2 29.16 15.69 -18.98
N THR A 3 29.19 15.66 -17.64
CA THR A 3 30.32 15.19 -16.84
C THR A 3 30.00 13.97 -15.96
N GLY A 4 28.80 13.40 -16.09
CA GLY A 4 28.28 12.42 -15.14
C GLY A 4 27.95 12.98 -13.74
N GLY A 5 28.57 14.07 -13.29
CA GLY A 5 28.52 14.49 -11.88
C GLY A 5 29.55 13.72 -11.05
N TYR A 6 29.70 14.02 -9.76
CA TYR A 6 30.74 13.38 -8.92
C TYR A 6 30.52 11.87 -8.79
N ALA A 7 29.26 11.44 -8.63
CA ALA A 7 28.90 10.04 -8.44
C ALA A 7 28.95 9.17 -9.71
N LEU A 8 28.86 9.77 -10.91
CA LEU A 8 28.71 9.02 -12.17
C LEU A 8 29.75 9.39 -13.24
N ALA A 9 30.70 10.28 -12.94
CA ALA A 9 31.77 10.71 -13.85
C ALA A 9 32.66 9.57 -14.38
N ALA A 10 32.76 8.47 -13.61
CA ALA A 10 33.57 7.32 -14.00
C ALA A 10 32.94 6.46 -15.13
N TYR A 11 31.72 6.80 -15.57
CA TYR A 11 30.98 5.99 -16.54
C TYR A 11 30.56 6.81 -17.76
N ASP A 12 31.24 6.60 -18.89
CA ASP A 12 31.01 7.28 -20.17
C ASP A 12 29.54 7.23 -20.64
N ARG A 13 28.80 6.17 -20.27
CA ARG A 13 27.37 6.04 -20.58
C ARG A 13 26.48 7.18 -20.04
N TYR A 14 26.95 7.93 -19.05
CA TYR A 14 26.23 9.08 -18.47
C TYR A 14 26.73 10.43 -19.00
N HIS A 15 27.73 10.43 -19.88
CA HIS A 15 28.30 11.59 -20.57
C HIS A 15 27.60 11.75 -21.93
N ARG A 16 26.33 12.15 -21.89
CA ARG A 16 25.44 12.22 -23.06
C ARG A 16 25.64 13.46 -23.90
N LEU A 17 26.19 14.51 -23.31
CA LEU A 17 26.44 15.79 -23.96
C LEU A 17 27.93 16.10 -23.95
N ALA A 18 28.46 16.52 -25.10
CA ALA A 18 29.80 17.06 -25.23
C ALA A 18 29.69 18.58 -25.43
N ARG A 19 30.68 19.33 -24.95
CA ARG A 19 30.76 20.78 -25.19
C ARG A 19 31.51 21.01 -26.50
N SER A 20 30.91 21.75 -27.43
CA SER A 20 31.55 22.16 -28.68
C SER A 20 32.58 23.25 -28.45
N GLU A 21 33.45 23.48 -29.42
CA GLU A 21 34.41 24.60 -29.42
C GLU A 21 33.70 25.97 -29.37
N ALA A 22 32.47 26.06 -29.90
CA ALA A 22 31.62 27.24 -29.83
C ALA A 22 30.94 27.45 -28.45
N GLY A 23 31.23 26.57 -27.47
CA GLY A 23 30.70 26.65 -26.12
C GLY A 23 29.26 26.12 -25.96
N THR A 24 28.65 25.60 -27.03
CA THR A 24 27.32 24.96 -27.02
C THR A 24 27.43 23.49 -26.61
N TYR A 25 26.31 22.85 -26.24
CA TYR A 25 26.27 21.42 -25.94
C TYR A 25 25.65 20.64 -27.10
N GLU A 26 26.32 19.57 -27.51
CA GLU A 26 25.89 18.65 -28.55
C GLU A 26 25.82 17.23 -28.02
N LEU A 27 25.12 16.33 -28.70
CA LEU A 27 25.09 14.92 -28.33
C LEU A 27 26.48 14.32 -28.50
N ALA A 28 26.98 13.66 -27.45
CA ALA A 28 28.28 13.01 -27.50
C ALA A 28 28.33 11.83 -28.50
N ASN A 29 27.18 11.22 -28.80
CA ASN A 29 27.06 10.11 -29.76
C ASN A 29 25.63 10.02 -30.32
N THR A 30 25.47 9.75 -31.62
CA THR A 30 24.18 9.55 -32.30
C THR A 30 23.39 8.36 -31.73
N ALA A 31 24.06 7.35 -31.17
CA ALA A 31 23.43 6.23 -30.47
C ALA A 31 22.57 6.68 -29.28
N PHE A 32 22.92 7.79 -28.62
CA PHE A 32 22.10 8.34 -27.54
C PHE A 32 20.75 8.87 -28.04
N ALA A 33 20.70 9.44 -29.26
CA ALA A 33 19.44 9.90 -29.84
C ALA A 33 18.47 8.74 -30.08
N GLN A 34 18.98 7.61 -30.59
CA GLN A 34 18.17 6.41 -30.80
C GLN A 34 17.66 5.84 -29.47
N ARG A 35 18.55 5.68 -28.48
CA ARG A 35 18.19 5.18 -27.13
C ARG A 35 17.19 6.09 -26.43
N TYR A 36 17.36 7.41 -26.53
CA TYR A 36 16.42 8.37 -25.97
C TYR A 36 15.04 8.21 -26.61
N ARG A 37 14.94 8.15 -27.94
CA ARG A 37 13.65 7.94 -28.63
C ARG A 37 12.94 6.63 -28.24
N MET A 38 13.69 5.57 -27.92
CA MET A 38 13.11 4.30 -27.47
C MET A 38 12.57 4.33 -26.03
N ASN A 39 13.05 5.26 -25.20
CA ASN A 39 12.74 5.33 -23.76
C ASN A 39 12.03 6.63 -23.35
N VAL A 40 11.88 7.60 -24.26
CA VAL A 40 11.26 8.89 -23.97
C VAL A 40 9.79 8.70 -23.62
N GLY A 41 9.38 9.30 -22.50
CA GLY A 41 8.02 9.21 -21.99
C GLY A 41 7.97 9.52 -20.50
N THR A 42 6.80 9.93 -20.04
CA THR A 42 6.53 10.21 -18.62
C THR A 42 5.63 9.15 -17.98
N ILE A 43 5.02 8.28 -18.78
CA ILE A 43 4.18 7.19 -18.32
C ILE A 43 5.08 5.99 -17.97
N VAL A 44 5.16 5.67 -16.69
CA VAL A 44 5.83 4.45 -16.23
C VAL A 44 4.74 3.40 -16.03
N GLU A 45 4.60 2.48 -17.00
CA GLU A 45 3.65 1.36 -16.89
C GLU A 45 3.91 0.53 -15.63
N SER A 46 2.82 0.16 -14.94
CA SER A 46 2.86 -0.89 -13.92
C SER A 46 3.43 -2.16 -14.54
N THR A 47 4.47 -2.73 -13.92
CA THR A 47 5.08 -3.95 -14.43
C THR A 47 4.10 -5.10 -14.24
N MET A 48 3.84 -5.85 -15.31
CA MET A 48 2.99 -7.03 -15.25
C MET A 48 3.82 -8.28 -14.98
N VAL A 49 3.29 -9.17 -14.16
CA VAL A 49 3.87 -10.49 -13.83
C VAL A 49 2.97 -11.56 -14.42
N LYS A 50 3.57 -12.52 -15.14
CA LYS A 50 2.83 -13.63 -15.74
C LYS A 50 2.37 -14.59 -14.64
N VAL A 51 1.11 -15.02 -14.66
CA VAL A 51 0.59 -16.05 -13.76
C VAL A 51 0.66 -17.40 -14.47
N GLN A 52 1.33 -18.38 -13.85
CA GLN A 52 1.55 -19.70 -14.43
C GLN A 52 1.33 -20.81 -13.39
N LEU A 53 0.63 -21.88 -13.79
CA LEU A 53 0.50 -23.09 -12.98
C LEU A 53 1.84 -23.85 -12.91
N ARG A 54 2.08 -24.51 -11.78
CA ARG A 54 3.14 -25.49 -11.60
C ARG A 54 2.87 -26.65 -12.58
N GLY A 55 3.61 -26.67 -13.69
CA GLY A 55 3.32 -27.52 -14.86
C GLY A 55 3.29 -26.78 -16.20
N GLY A 56 3.41 -25.44 -16.19
CA GLY A 56 3.74 -24.64 -17.37
C GLY A 56 2.55 -23.96 -18.07
N ARG A 57 1.30 -24.22 -17.68
CA ARG A 57 0.15 -23.53 -18.26
C ARG A 57 0.09 -22.08 -17.78
N ARG A 58 0.18 -21.12 -18.72
CA ARG A 58 -0.02 -19.69 -18.45
C ARG A 58 -1.51 -19.38 -18.32
N LEU A 59 -1.88 -18.66 -17.25
CA LEU A 59 -3.25 -18.27 -16.96
C LEU A 59 -3.54 -16.81 -17.34
N GLY A 60 -2.54 -15.92 -17.29
CA GLY A 60 -2.71 -14.51 -17.61
C GLY A 60 -1.61 -13.64 -17.00
N GLU A 61 -1.92 -12.38 -16.68
CA GLU A 61 -0.99 -11.44 -16.07
C GLU A 61 -1.67 -10.61 -14.95
N VAL A 62 -0.90 -10.30 -13.91
CA VAL A 62 -1.29 -9.46 -12.77
C VAL A 62 -0.26 -8.35 -12.58
N GLU A 63 -0.64 -7.25 -11.95
CA GLU A 63 0.33 -6.20 -11.62
C GLU A 63 1.37 -6.71 -10.60
N GLU A 64 2.64 -6.36 -10.78
CA GLU A 64 3.76 -6.68 -9.89
C GLU A 64 3.46 -6.25 -8.44
N TYR A 65 2.71 -5.16 -8.27
CA TYR A 65 2.24 -4.69 -6.96
C TYR A 65 1.46 -5.77 -6.19
N PHE A 66 0.54 -6.46 -6.88
CA PHE A 66 -0.25 -7.52 -6.26
C PHE A 66 0.63 -8.68 -5.80
N VAL A 67 1.61 -9.06 -6.61
CA VAL A 67 2.51 -10.19 -6.32
C VAL A 67 3.43 -9.91 -5.14
N ASN A 68 3.86 -8.66 -4.96
CA ASN A 68 4.73 -8.28 -3.84
C ASN A 68 4.04 -8.42 -2.46
N GLY A 69 2.70 -8.45 -2.42
CA GLY A 69 1.93 -8.68 -1.20
C GLY A 69 1.62 -10.15 -0.90
N LEU A 70 2.16 -11.09 -1.69
CA LEU A 70 1.94 -12.52 -1.54
C LEU A 70 3.15 -13.21 -0.87
N LEU A 71 2.87 -14.07 0.11
CA LEU A 71 3.82 -15.03 0.67
C LEU A 71 3.56 -16.44 0.13
N PRO A 72 4.59 -17.28 -0.07
CA PRO A 72 4.38 -18.67 -0.45
C PRO A 72 3.38 -19.36 0.48
N GLY A 73 2.32 -19.95 -0.08
CA GLY A 73 1.19 -20.51 0.66
C GLY A 73 -0.08 -19.64 0.62
N ASP A 74 0.03 -18.35 0.30
CA ASP A 74 -1.12 -17.46 0.18
C ASP A 74 -2.06 -17.91 -0.95
N THR A 75 -3.37 -17.81 -0.70
CA THR A 75 -4.39 -18.06 -1.70
C THR A 75 -4.85 -16.78 -2.38
N PHE A 76 -5.13 -16.87 -3.67
CA PHE A 76 -5.67 -15.78 -4.46
C PHE A 76 -6.61 -16.25 -5.55
N MET A 77 -7.61 -15.42 -5.88
CA MET A 77 -8.52 -15.66 -7.00
C MET A 77 -7.95 -15.04 -8.27
N PHE A 78 -7.85 -15.84 -9.33
CA PHE A 78 -7.43 -15.34 -10.65
C PHE A 78 -8.12 -16.12 -11.77
N ALA A 79 -8.68 -15.40 -12.74
CA ALA A 79 -9.45 -15.98 -13.85
C ALA A 79 -10.56 -16.97 -13.40
N GLY A 80 -11.18 -16.72 -12.24
CA GLY A 80 -12.22 -17.58 -11.66
C GLY A 80 -11.70 -18.84 -10.96
N GLU A 81 -10.38 -19.05 -10.92
CA GLU A 81 -9.75 -20.16 -10.21
C GLU A 81 -9.17 -19.68 -8.87
N LEU A 82 -9.34 -20.50 -7.83
CA LEU A 82 -8.61 -20.36 -6.57
C LEU A 82 -7.20 -20.94 -6.75
N LEU A 83 -6.18 -20.14 -6.48
CA LEU A 83 -4.78 -20.49 -6.68
C LEU A 83 -3.97 -20.26 -5.41
N THR A 84 -3.01 -21.14 -5.13
CA THR A 84 -2.01 -20.96 -4.08
C THR A 84 -0.72 -20.45 -4.69
N PHE A 85 -0.17 -19.35 -4.18
CA PHE A 85 1.12 -18.81 -4.58
C PHE A 85 2.25 -19.71 -4.07
N GLN A 86 3.15 -20.11 -4.97
CA GLN A 86 4.29 -20.98 -4.64
C GLN A 86 5.62 -20.22 -4.62
N GLY A 87 5.69 -19.09 -5.31
CA GLY A 87 6.89 -18.28 -5.44
C GLY A 87 7.01 -17.60 -6.79
N LEU A 88 7.99 -16.70 -6.89
CA LEU A 88 8.29 -15.97 -8.10
C LEU A 88 9.52 -16.56 -8.80
N ARG A 89 9.39 -16.87 -10.09
CA ARG A 89 10.52 -17.22 -10.97
C ARG A 89 10.63 -16.16 -12.05
N GLU A 90 11.71 -15.37 -12.00
CA GLU A 90 11.96 -14.22 -12.87
C GLU A 90 10.79 -13.21 -12.87
N THR A 91 10.00 -13.15 -13.94
CA THR A 91 8.80 -12.31 -14.09
C THR A 91 7.52 -13.15 -14.12
N THR A 92 7.55 -14.33 -13.52
CA THR A 92 6.45 -15.30 -13.52
C THR A 92 6.12 -15.73 -12.10
N LEU A 93 4.87 -15.47 -11.71
CA LEU A 93 4.24 -16.00 -10.52
C LEU A 93 3.92 -17.48 -10.78
N ILE A 94 4.49 -18.37 -9.96
CA ILE A 94 4.20 -19.80 -9.99
C ILE A 94 3.12 -20.09 -8.95
N CYS A 95 2.08 -20.80 -9.37
CA CYS A 95 0.96 -21.16 -8.50
C CYS A 95 0.47 -22.60 -8.71
N THR A 96 -0.27 -23.12 -7.74
CA THR A 96 -1.02 -24.39 -7.84
C THR A 96 -2.50 -24.11 -7.69
N ARG A 97 -3.36 -25.01 -8.16
CA ARG A 97 -4.81 -24.89 -7.94
C ARG A 97 -5.18 -25.23 -6.51
N GLY A 98 -6.21 -24.56 -6.00
CA GLY A 98 -6.75 -24.77 -4.66
C GLY A 98 -6.01 -23.95 -3.60
N GLY A 99 -6.19 -24.39 -2.35
CA GLY A 99 -5.68 -23.75 -1.15
C GLY A 99 -6.79 -23.50 -0.12
N MET A 100 -6.38 -23.10 1.09
CA MET A 100 -7.27 -22.83 2.22
C MET A 100 -7.20 -21.34 2.59
N GLY A 101 -8.21 -20.85 3.32
CA GLY A 101 -8.29 -19.45 3.75
C GLY A 101 -9.02 -18.52 2.79
N GLU A 102 -9.02 -17.23 3.12
CA GLU A 102 -9.71 -16.18 2.37
C GLU A 102 -8.82 -15.68 1.21
N PRO A 103 -9.27 -15.82 -0.06
CA PRO A 103 -8.38 -15.58 -1.19
C PRO A 103 -8.22 -14.09 -1.52
N LYS A 104 -6.97 -13.66 -1.68
CA LYS A 104 -6.62 -12.31 -2.15
C LYS A 104 -7.09 -12.12 -3.61
N VAL A 105 -7.50 -10.91 -3.99
CA VAL A 105 -7.98 -10.61 -5.36
C VAL A 105 -7.07 -9.58 -6.02
N PRO A 106 -6.51 -9.85 -7.21
CA PRO A 106 -5.66 -8.90 -7.92
C PRO A 106 -6.46 -7.65 -8.30
N VAL A 107 -5.93 -6.50 -7.92
CA VAL A 107 -6.49 -5.20 -8.25
C VAL A 107 -5.60 -4.57 -9.33
N TYR A 108 -6.23 -4.15 -10.43
CA TYR A 108 -5.57 -3.40 -11.49
C TYR A 108 -5.70 -1.91 -11.17
N GLY A 109 -4.58 -1.23 -10.96
CA GLY A 109 -4.48 0.16 -10.48
C GLY A 109 -4.78 1.22 -11.53
N GLY A 110 -5.13 0.83 -12.76
CA GLY A 110 -5.46 1.74 -13.85
C GLY A 110 -6.78 2.47 -13.62
N GLY A 111 -6.74 3.68 -13.04
CA GLY A 111 -7.78 4.69 -13.27
C GLY A 111 -8.55 5.24 -12.06
N ARG A 112 -8.13 5.01 -10.82
CA ARG A 112 -8.80 5.65 -9.67
C ARG A 112 -8.10 6.96 -9.29
N LEU A 113 -8.56 8.06 -9.87
CA LEU A 113 -8.31 9.37 -9.27
C LEU A 113 -9.04 9.39 -7.91
N PRO A 114 -8.35 9.77 -6.81
CA PRO A 114 -9.01 9.88 -5.52
C PRO A 114 -10.13 10.92 -5.58
N LEU A 115 -11.12 10.78 -4.71
CA LEU A 115 -12.18 11.78 -4.56
C LEU A 115 -11.56 13.16 -4.33
N SER A 116 -11.97 14.16 -5.13
CA SER A 116 -11.52 15.54 -4.91
C SER A 116 -12.02 16.05 -3.55
N THR A 117 -11.27 16.94 -2.93
CA THR A 117 -11.63 17.58 -1.65
C THR A 117 -13.01 18.21 -1.70
N HIS A 118 -13.33 18.94 -2.77
CA HIS A 118 -14.65 19.54 -2.96
C HIS A 118 -15.79 18.52 -3.03
N LEU A 119 -15.56 17.36 -3.65
CA LEU A 119 -16.58 16.31 -3.71
C LEU A 119 -16.74 15.64 -2.35
N ALA A 120 -15.65 15.42 -1.60
CA ALA A 120 -15.70 14.95 -0.22
C ALA A 120 -16.53 15.86 0.68
N ASP A 121 -16.27 17.17 0.62
CA ASP A 121 -17.01 18.19 1.37
C ASP A 121 -18.49 18.17 1.04
N ARG A 122 -18.83 18.06 -0.25
CA ARG A 122 -20.22 18.03 -0.68
C ARG A 122 -20.95 16.79 -0.19
N VAL A 123 -20.32 15.62 -0.24
CA VAL A 123 -20.90 14.37 0.28
C VAL A 123 -21.08 14.46 1.80
N ARG A 124 -20.07 14.93 2.55
CA ARG A 124 -20.19 15.14 4.00
C ARG A 124 -21.35 16.08 4.35
N ALA A 125 -21.48 17.20 3.63
CA ALA A 125 -22.57 18.15 3.83
C ALA A 125 -23.95 17.53 3.55
N MET A 126 -24.08 16.72 2.50
CA MET A 126 -25.34 16.02 2.18
C MET A 126 -25.73 15.00 3.26
N LEU A 127 -24.76 14.26 3.79
CA LEU A 127 -25.01 13.31 4.88
C LEU A 127 -25.41 14.05 6.16
N ALA A 128 -24.71 15.13 6.51
CA ALA A 128 -24.91 15.87 7.75
C ALA A 128 -26.23 16.67 7.83
N ASP A 129 -26.88 16.97 6.69
CA ASP A 129 -28.09 17.80 6.63
C ASP A 129 -29.36 16.97 6.29
N PRO A 130 -30.22 16.67 7.29
CA PRO A 130 -31.47 15.94 7.08
C PRO A 130 -32.44 16.59 6.10
N SER A 131 -32.35 17.91 5.88
CA SER A 131 -33.21 18.61 4.92
C SER A 131 -32.92 18.21 3.47
N LEU A 132 -31.71 17.70 3.19
CA LEU A 132 -31.29 17.25 1.87
C LEU A 132 -31.65 15.77 1.60
N TRP A 133 -31.97 14.99 2.62
CA TRP A 133 -32.23 13.55 2.47
C TRP A 133 -33.44 13.22 1.59
N PRO A 134 -34.54 13.99 1.58
CA PRO A 134 -35.67 13.74 0.66
C PRO A 134 -35.27 13.75 -0.83
N LEU A 135 -34.15 14.38 -1.18
CA LEU A 135 -33.60 14.40 -2.54
C LEU A 135 -32.80 13.14 -2.89
N LEU A 136 -32.49 12.29 -1.91
CA LEU A 136 -31.72 11.05 -2.09
C LEU A 136 -32.64 9.87 -2.41
N PRO A 137 -32.14 8.80 -3.06
CA PRO A 137 -32.91 7.58 -3.29
C PRO A 137 -33.49 6.99 -2.00
N ALA A 138 -34.69 6.42 -2.06
CA ALA A 138 -35.40 5.91 -0.87
C ALA A 138 -34.56 4.91 -0.05
N ALA A 139 -33.79 4.05 -0.72
CA ALA A 139 -32.87 3.14 -0.05
C ALA A 139 -31.80 3.89 0.77
N VAL A 140 -31.23 4.97 0.23
CA VAL A 140 -30.23 5.77 0.95
C VAL A 140 -30.86 6.46 2.16
N GLN A 141 -32.07 7.03 2.01
CA GLN A 141 -32.79 7.64 3.12
C GLN A 141 -33.00 6.66 4.28
N GLU A 142 -33.37 5.43 3.97
CA GLU A 142 -33.59 4.39 4.98
C GLU A 142 -32.29 4.04 5.71
N TRP A 143 -31.18 3.89 4.98
CA TRP A 143 -29.87 3.67 5.58
C TRP A 143 -29.42 4.82 6.49
N LEU A 144 -29.70 6.08 6.13
CA LEU A 144 -29.41 7.24 6.97
C LEU A 144 -30.28 7.25 8.25
N ARG A 145 -31.55 6.85 8.16
CA ARG A 145 -32.44 6.70 9.32
C ARG A 145 -31.93 5.61 10.26
N LEU A 146 -31.57 4.44 9.72
CA LEU A 146 -31.02 3.33 10.49
C LEU A 146 -29.68 3.69 11.14
N GLN A 147 -28.81 4.41 10.43
CA GLN A 147 -27.55 4.89 11.00
C GLN A 147 -27.80 5.84 12.16
N ARG A 148 -28.73 6.80 12.01
CA ARG A 148 -29.10 7.75 13.08
C ARG A 148 -29.72 7.05 14.29
N TRP A 149 -30.42 5.94 14.08
CA TRP A 149 -30.96 5.14 15.18
C TRP A 149 -29.87 4.35 15.90
N ARG A 150 -28.90 3.79 15.17
CA ARG A 150 -27.86 2.91 15.72
C ARG A 150 -26.67 3.66 16.32
N SER A 151 -26.33 4.81 15.76
CA SER A 151 -25.13 5.60 16.03
C SER A 151 -25.44 7.08 15.73
N VAL A 152 -24.50 7.81 15.11
CA VAL A 152 -24.69 9.18 14.63
C VAL A 152 -24.25 9.29 13.17
N LEU A 153 -24.61 10.40 12.53
CA LEU A 153 -24.10 10.71 11.19
C LEU A 153 -22.79 11.51 11.29
N PRO A 154 -21.84 11.29 10.35
CA PRO A 154 -20.63 12.10 10.25
C PRO A 154 -20.98 13.59 10.10
N ARG A 155 -20.24 14.46 10.80
CA ARG A 155 -20.34 15.91 10.69
C ARG A 155 -19.10 16.47 10.00
N ALA A 156 -19.19 17.66 9.45
CA ALA A 156 -18.08 18.28 8.71
C ALA A 156 -16.91 18.72 9.63
N ASP A 157 -17.22 19.06 10.89
CA ASP A 157 -16.29 19.66 11.86
C ASP A 157 -15.76 18.67 12.90
N ARG A 158 -16.17 17.40 12.84
CA ARG A 158 -15.84 16.35 13.81
C ARG A 158 -15.52 15.03 13.11
N LEU A 159 -14.70 14.20 13.73
CA LEU A 159 -14.48 12.84 13.26
C LEU A 159 -15.43 11.87 13.96
N LEU A 160 -16.29 11.18 13.21
CA LEU A 160 -16.99 10.02 13.75
C LEU A 160 -16.05 8.82 13.74
N VAL A 161 -15.85 8.20 14.91
CA VAL A 161 -15.16 6.91 15.04
C VAL A 161 -16.10 5.92 15.71
N GLU A 162 -16.32 4.77 15.11
CA GLU A 162 -17.13 3.70 15.66
C GLU A 162 -16.26 2.51 16.01
N THR A 163 -16.45 1.94 17.20
CA THR A 163 -15.82 0.66 17.57
C THR A 163 -16.86 -0.40 17.88
N PHE A 164 -16.65 -1.64 17.43
CA PHE A 164 -17.58 -2.75 17.71
C PHE A 164 -16.92 -4.12 17.60
N PRO A 165 -17.39 -5.13 18.36
CA PRO A 165 -16.94 -6.50 18.23
C PRO A 165 -17.64 -7.21 17.06
N ARG A 166 -16.91 -8.06 16.33
CA ARG A 166 -17.46 -8.96 15.31
C ARG A 166 -16.50 -10.13 15.05
N GLY A 167 -16.99 -11.36 15.14
CA GLY A 167 -16.23 -12.56 14.77
C GLY A 167 -14.91 -12.72 15.54
N GLY A 168 -14.92 -12.49 16.85
CA GLY A 168 -13.72 -12.59 17.71
C GLY A 168 -12.73 -11.44 17.57
N LYS A 169 -13.05 -10.40 16.79
CA LYS A 169 -12.19 -9.23 16.56
C LYS A 169 -12.91 -7.96 16.95
N TRP A 170 -12.13 -6.91 17.21
CA TRP A 170 -12.61 -5.55 17.36
C TRP A 170 -12.36 -4.76 16.09
N PHE A 171 -13.37 -4.02 15.66
CA PHE A 171 -13.27 -3.11 14.52
C PHE A 171 -13.25 -1.67 15.02
N LEU A 172 -12.44 -0.84 14.38
CA LEU A 172 -12.47 0.62 14.48
C LEU A 172 -12.74 1.17 13.07
N VAL A 173 -13.80 1.96 12.92
CA VAL A 173 -14.22 2.56 11.64
C VAL A 173 -14.24 4.07 11.79
N ALA A 174 -13.42 4.79 11.02
CA ALA A 174 -13.32 6.25 11.04
C ALA A 174 -13.81 6.87 9.72
N TYR A 175 -14.76 7.79 9.82
CA TYR A 175 -15.46 8.41 8.67
C TYR A 175 -14.83 9.74 8.31
N THR A 176 -13.69 9.67 7.64
CA THR A 176 -12.76 10.78 7.41
C THR A 176 -13.02 11.56 6.12
N PHE A 177 -13.47 10.89 5.05
CA PHE A 177 -13.69 11.44 3.71
C PHE A 177 -12.46 12.12 3.08
N GLU A 178 -11.26 11.65 3.41
CA GLU A 178 -10.00 12.20 2.90
C GLU A 178 -9.43 11.49 1.68
N GLY A 179 -10.22 10.62 1.04
CA GLY A 179 -9.76 9.90 -0.13
C GLY A 179 -8.87 8.71 0.23
N ARG A 180 -8.83 7.74 -0.70
CA ARG A 180 -8.21 6.45 -0.43
C ARG A 180 -6.74 6.55 -0.04
N ASN A 181 -5.95 7.39 -0.71
CA ASN A 181 -4.53 7.47 -0.44
C ASN A 181 -4.22 8.08 0.94
N ALA A 182 -4.96 9.10 1.38
CA ALA A 182 -4.79 9.65 2.74
C ALA A 182 -5.17 8.60 3.79
N HIS A 183 -6.22 7.81 3.53
CA HIS A 183 -6.62 6.70 4.39
C HIS A 183 -5.61 5.55 4.38
N GLN A 184 -4.90 5.31 3.27
CA GLN A 184 -3.80 4.35 3.23
C GLN A 184 -2.69 4.76 4.21
N THR A 185 -2.24 6.01 4.12
CA THR A 185 -1.23 6.53 5.04
C THR A 185 -1.72 6.51 6.50
N LEU A 186 -2.95 6.98 6.74
CA LEU A 186 -3.56 6.94 8.07
C LEU A 186 -3.67 5.51 8.61
N GLY A 187 -4.02 4.52 7.79
CA GLY A 187 -4.12 3.12 8.22
C GLY A 187 -2.81 2.55 8.71
N MET A 188 -1.74 2.82 7.96
CA MET A 188 -0.39 2.40 8.36
C MET A 188 0.03 3.02 9.69
N LEU A 189 -0.16 4.34 9.85
CA LEU A 189 0.18 5.05 11.10
C LEU A 189 -0.70 4.61 12.27
N LEU A 190 -2.02 4.50 12.04
CA LEU A 190 -3.00 4.08 13.03
C LEU A 190 -2.69 2.68 13.54
N THR A 191 -2.37 1.73 12.67
CA THR A 191 -1.99 0.37 13.11
C THR A 191 -0.72 0.37 13.97
N ARG A 192 0.28 1.22 13.70
CA ARG A 192 1.44 1.33 14.62
C ARG A 192 1.05 1.84 16.00
N ARG A 193 0.16 2.82 16.07
CA ARG A 193 -0.36 3.30 17.37
C ARG A 193 -1.19 2.25 18.09
N LEU A 194 -2.02 1.51 17.36
CA LEU A 194 -2.79 0.38 17.91
C LEU A 194 -1.85 -0.72 18.46
N GLU A 195 -0.74 -1.00 17.77
CA GLU A 195 0.28 -1.93 18.26
C GLU A 195 0.91 -1.42 19.57
N ARG A 196 1.31 -0.15 19.62
CA ARG A 196 1.86 0.47 20.86
C ARG A 196 0.85 0.55 22.00
N ALA A 197 -0.44 0.67 21.67
CA ALA A 197 -1.54 0.60 22.63
C ALA A 197 -1.83 -0.84 23.11
N GLY A 198 -1.12 -1.85 22.58
CA GLY A 198 -1.24 -3.24 23.00
C GLY A 198 -2.51 -3.93 22.51
N VAL A 199 -3.22 -3.37 21.53
CA VAL A 199 -4.49 -3.94 21.04
C VAL A 199 -4.33 -4.90 19.87
N GLN A 200 -3.10 -5.14 19.40
CA GLN A 200 -2.77 -6.18 18.42
C GLN A 200 -3.58 -6.05 17.10
N PRO A 201 -3.36 -4.97 16.32
CA PRO A 201 -3.96 -4.81 14.99
C PRO A 201 -3.54 -5.93 14.03
N LEU A 202 -4.51 -6.39 13.25
CA LEU A 202 -4.35 -7.46 12.27
C LEU A 202 -4.36 -6.93 10.82
N GLY A 203 -4.94 -5.75 10.61
CA GLY A 203 -5.03 -5.14 9.29
C GLY A 203 -5.95 -3.93 9.25
N PHE A 204 -5.99 -3.30 8.07
CA PHE A 204 -6.91 -2.21 7.78
C PHE A 204 -7.41 -2.27 6.34
N VAL A 205 -8.39 -1.43 6.01
CA VAL A 205 -8.86 -1.21 4.65
C VAL A 205 -9.23 0.26 4.48
N ALA A 206 -8.91 0.81 3.32
CA ALA A 206 -9.13 2.21 2.99
C ALA A 206 -9.99 2.36 1.73
N THR A 207 -11.03 3.18 1.85
CA THR A 207 -11.89 3.66 0.74
C THR A 207 -11.73 5.16 0.58
N ASP A 208 -12.45 5.81 -0.33
CA ASP A 208 -12.42 7.28 -0.41
C ASP A 208 -13.12 8.00 0.76
N TYR A 209 -14.01 7.31 1.46
CA TYR A 209 -14.87 7.91 2.49
C TYR A 209 -14.49 7.52 3.91
N VAL A 210 -14.02 6.29 4.08
CA VAL A 210 -13.89 5.64 5.38
C VAL A 210 -12.60 4.81 5.41
N ILE A 211 -12.01 4.72 6.60
CA ILE A 211 -11.00 3.74 6.94
C ILE A 211 -11.53 2.80 8.02
N ALA A 212 -11.24 1.51 7.91
CA ALA A 212 -11.53 0.53 8.96
C ALA A 212 -10.27 -0.26 9.31
N SER A 213 -10.01 -0.45 10.59
CA SER A 213 -8.98 -1.36 11.11
C SER A 213 -9.61 -2.44 11.98
N TRP A 214 -8.96 -3.59 12.08
CA TRP A 214 -9.38 -4.66 13.00
C TRP A 214 -8.22 -5.19 13.82
N SER A 215 -8.52 -5.58 15.06
CA SER A 215 -7.55 -5.91 16.08
C SER A 215 -8.11 -6.99 17.03
N LEU A 216 -7.24 -7.66 17.79
CA LEU A 216 -7.68 -8.64 18.80
C LEU A 216 -8.22 -7.94 20.06
N GLY A 217 -7.56 -6.88 20.50
CA GLY A 217 -7.98 -6.04 21.62
C GLY A 217 -8.92 -4.90 21.18
N GLU A 218 -9.73 -4.40 22.12
CA GLU A 218 -10.62 -3.26 21.91
C GLU A 218 -9.82 -1.95 21.79
N PRO A 219 -9.91 -1.20 20.68
CA PRO A 219 -9.31 0.12 20.56
C PRO A 219 -10.00 1.13 21.48
N THR A 220 -9.22 1.83 22.30
CA THR A 220 -9.67 2.91 23.20
C THR A 220 -8.80 4.15 23.03
N GLY A 221 -9.17 5.28 23.63
CA GLY A 221 -8.37 6.50 23.60
C GLY A 221 -8.28 7.15 22.21
N MET A 222 -9.43 7.40 21.56
CA MET A 222 -9.45 7.89 20.17
C MET A 222 -8.66 9.19 19.95
N ASP A 223 -8.69 10.12 20.90
CA ASP A 223 -7.89 11.35 20.78
C ASP A 223 -6.39 11.06 20.68
N ALA A 224 -5.87 10.11 21.47
CA ALA A 224 -4.47 9.69 21.39
C ALA A 224 -4.19 8.88 20.11
N LEU A 225 -5.15 8.10 19.60
CA LEU A 225 -4.99 7.34 18.36
C LEU A 225 -5.00 8.21 17.11
N PHE A 226 -5.66 9.37 17.15
CA PHE A 226 -5.78 10.33 16.05
C PHE A 226 -5.10 11.68 16.34
N ASP A 227 -4.23 11.75 17.36
CA ASP A 227 -3.40 12.95 17.59
C ASP A 227 -2.51 13.24 16.37
N GLU A 228 -2.25 14.52 16.10
CA GLU A 228 -1.47 14.99 14.97
C GLU A 228 0.01 14.53 15.02
N ASP A 229 0.54 14.18 16.20
CA ASP A 229 1.96 13.82 16.38
C ASP A 229 2.42 12.58 15.58
N MET A 230 1.50 11.77 15.03
CA MET A 230 1.81 10.61 14.17
C MET A 230 2.47 11.04 12.87
N LEU A 231 2.28 12.30 12.47
CA LEU A 231 2.89 12.85 11.27
C LEU A 231 4.36 13.26 11.49
N GLY A 232 4.83 13.28 12.73
CA GLY A 232 6.24 13.44 13.07
C GLY A 232 6.96 12.10 13.08
N ASP A 233 7.13 11.54 14.28
CA ASP A 233 8.02 10.40 14.52
C ASP A 233 7.57 9.12 13.81
N ASP A 234 6.26 8.86 13.72
CA ASP A 234 5.74 7.65 13.08
C ASP A 234 5.85 7.69 11.56
N LEU A 235 5.68 8.88 10.97
CA LEU A 235 5.84 9.11 9.55
C LEU A 235 7.32 9.01 9.14
N GLU A 236 8.24 9.58 9.91
CA GLU A 236 9.67 9.52 9.59
C GLU A 236 10.20 8.09 9.71
N ALA A 237 9.85 7.37 10.80
CA ALA A 237 10.16 5.96 10.95
C ALA A 237 9.56 5.13 9.81
N TRP A 238 8.31 5.42 9.41
CA TRP A 238 7.69 4.75 8.27
C TRP A 238 8.39 5.08 6.95
N MET A 239 8.74 6.33 6.67
CA MET A 239 9.44 6.70 5.44
C MET A 239 10.83 6.05 5.36
N ALA A 240 11.48 5.83 6.51
CA ALA A 240 12.75 5.15 6.60
C ALA A 240 12.64 3.63 6.34
N GLU A 241 11.58 3.00 6.84
CA GLU A 241 11.30 1.56 6.66
C GLU A 241 10.59 1.24 5.35
N SER A 242 9.84 2.19 4.79
CA SER A 242 9.06 2.03 3.57
C SER A 242 9.94 2.16 2.33
N SER A 243 9.77 1.22 1.41
CA SER A 243 10.37 1.27 0.07
C SER A 243 9.85 2.42 -0.80
N LEU A 244 8.97 3.30 -0.29
CA LEU A 244 8.35 4.38 -1.05
C LEU A 244 9.36 5.31 -1.71
N LEU A 245 10.36 5.83 -0.99
CA LEU A 245 11.34 6.75 -1.60
C LEU A 245 12.17 6.05 -2.68
N ARG A 246 12.56 4.79 -2.46
CA ARG A 246 13.27 3.97 -3.44
C ARG A 246 12.41 3.67 -4.66
N ARG A 247 11.12 3.37 -4.45
CA ARG A 247 10.13 3.13 -5.50
C ARG A 247 9.84 4.39 -6.32
N THR A 248 9.67 5.53 -5.67
CA THR A 248 9.50 6.83 -6.36
C THR A 248 10.77 7.19 -7.12
N PHE A 249 11.95 6.91 -6.54
CA PHE A 249 13.21 7.11 -7.23
C PHE A 249 13.34 6.24 -8.49
N ARG A 250 12.85 4.99 -8.48
CA ARG A 250 12.81 4.14 -9.68
C ARG A 250 12.10 4.83 -10.84
N ASN A 251 10.93 5.44 -10.60
CA ASN A 251 10.18 6.15 -11.64
C ASN A 251 10.96 7.36 -12.15
N VAL A 252 11.50 8.18 -11.24
CA VAL A 252 12.32 9.35 -11.58
C VAL A 252 13.57 8.96 -12.37
N ALA A 253 14.23 7.85 -12.01
CA ALA A 253 15.42 7.36 -12.68
C ALA A 253 15.13 6.85 -14.10
N VAL A 254 13.96 6.24 -14.33
CA VAL A 254 13.51 5.82 -15.67
C VAL A 254 13.18 7.04 -16.52
N ILE A 255 12.40 8.01 -16.00
CA ILE A 255 12.01 9.22 -16.74
C ILE A 255 13.21 10.10 -17.07
N ALA A 256 14.16 10.25 -16.13
CA ALA A 256 15.43 10.93 -16.36
C ALA A 256 16.34 10.19 -17.36
N GLY A 257 15.92 9.00 -17.82
CA GLY A 257 16.67 8.13 -18.71
C GLY A 257 17.91 7.54 -18.05
N LEU A 258 18.10 7.69 -16.74
CA LEU A 258 19.25 7.14 -16.02
C LEU A 258 19.24 5.60 -16.06
N ILE A 259 18.03 5.03 -16.08
CA ILE A 259 17.78 3.61 -16.32
C ILE A 259 17.05 3.46 -17.64
N GLU A 260 17.77 3.01 -18.66
CA GLU A 260 17.20 2.63 -19.96
C GLU A 260 16.47 1.28 -19.80
N ARG A 261 15.18 1.23 -20.14
CA ARG A 261 14.35 0.01 -20.13
C ARG A 261 14.48 -0.76 -21.43
N ARG A 262 14.51 -0.05 -22.57
CA ARG A 262 14.51 -0.60 -23.91
C ARG A 262 15.86 -0.42 -24.59
N HIS A 263 16.41 -1.51 -25.11
CA HIS A 263 17.57 -1.56 -25.99
C HIS A 263 17.16 -2.28 -27.29
N PRO A 264 17.89 -2.08 -28.42
CA PRO A 264 17.63 -2.84 -29.63
C PRO A 264 17.65 -4.35 -29.38
N GLY A 265 16.51 -5.01 -29.57
CA GLY A 265 16.35 -6.46 -29.37
C GLY A 265 16.31 -6.94 -27.91
N GLN A 266 16.37 -6.06 -26.91
CA GLN A 266 16.36 -6.43 -25.49
C GLN A 266 15.56 -5.44 -24.64
N GLU A 267 14.73 -5.94 -23.73
CA GLU A 267 14.09 -5.14 -22.70
C GLU A 267 14.53 -5.61 -21.31
N LYS A 268 14.89 -4.67 -20.42
CA LYS A 268 15.22 -5.00 -19.04
C LYS A 268 13.97 -5.41 -18.28
N SER A 269 14.09 -6.46 -17.46
CA SER A 269 13.00 -6.89 -16.57
C SER A 269 12.79 -5.90 -15.42
N GLY A 270 11.58 -5.90 -14.83
CA GLY A 270 11.27 -5.06 -13.66
C GLY A 270 12.27 -5.23 -12.52
N LYS A 271 12.70 -6.47 -12.26
CA LYS A 271 13.73 -6.78 -11.26
C LYS A 271 15.09 -6.13 -11.58
N GLN A 272 15.54 -6.16 -12.83
CA GLN A 272 16.79 -5.51 -13.24
C GLN A 272 16.71 -3.98 -13.15
N VAL A 273 15.53 -3.40 -13.39
CA VAL A 273 15.29 -1.96 -13.22
C VAL A 273 15.36 -1.58 -11.73
N THR A 274 14.71 -2.35 -10.85
CA THR A 274 14.70 -2.11 -9.39
C THR A 274 16.10 -2.19 -8.76
N VAL A 275 16.87 -3.25 -9.05
CA VAL A 275 18.22 -3.42 -8.49
C VAL A 275 19.14 -2.26 -8.89
N ASN A 276 19.04 -1.79 -10.14
CA ASN A 276 19.82 -0.64 -10.60
C ASN A 276 19.35 0.68 -9.97
N SER A 277 18.04 0.88 -9.78
CA SER A 277 17.54 2.11 -9.14
C SER A 277 17.96 2.23 -7.69
N ASP A 278 17.94 1.14 -6.94
CA ASP A 278 18.27 1.15 -5.52
C ASP A 278 19.75 1.46 -5.28
N LEU A 279 20.64 0.85 -6.08
CA LEU A 279 22.07 1.13 -6.01
C LEU A 279 22.37 2.60 -6.30
N ILE A 280 21.77 3.14 -7.36
CA ILE A 280 21.96 4.55 -7.73
C ILE A 280 21.40 5.46 -6.64
N TYR A 281 20.23 5.14 -6.08
CA TYR A 281 19.63 5.91 -4.98
C TYR A 281 20.57 5.96 -3.77
N ASP A 282 21.15 4.82 -3.37
CA ASP A 282 22.06 4.75 -2.23
C ASP A 282 23.36 5.53 -2.47
N VAL A 283 23.94 5.44 -3.67
CA VAL A 283 25.14 6.20 -4.04
C VAL A 283 24.84 7.71 -4.01
N LEU A 284 23.75 8.15 -4.64
CA LEU A 284 23.38 9.57 -4.63
C LEU A 284 23.08 10.06 -3.21
N ARG A 285 22.37 9.27 -2.40
CA ARG A 285 22.05 9.65 -1.01
C ARG A 285 23.31 9.83 -0.17
N ARG A 286 24.31 8.95 -0.34
CA ARG A 286 25.56 8.99 0.43
C ARG A 286 26.53 10.07 -0.04
N HIS A 287 26.65 10.27 -1.35
CA HIS A 287 27.71 11.10 -1.93
C HIS A 287 27.23 12.44 -2.49
N GLU A 288 25.96 12.56 -2.89
CA GLU A 288 25.37 13.79 -3.45
C GLU A 288 23.92 14.02 -2.95
N PRO A 289 23.70 14.25 -1.63
CA PRO A 289 22.35 14.34 -1.06
C PRO A 289 21.48 15.48 -1.62
N GLY A 290 22.11 16.50 -2.22
CA GLY A 290 21.47 17.62 -2.93
C GLY A 290 21.14 17.37 -4.41
N HIS A 291 21.40 16.16 -4.93
CA HIS A 291 21.24 15.85 -6.35
C HIS A 291 19.80 16.10 -6.85
N VAL A 292 19.67 16.63 -8.07
CA VAL A 292 18.37 17.02 -8.65
C VAL A 292 17.38 15.86 -8.72
N LEU A 293 17.85 14.63 -8.95
CA LEU A 293 16.98 13.44 -8.97
C LEU A 293 16.45 13.10 -7.57
N LEU A 294 17.25 13.26 -6.52
CA LEU A 294 16.76 13.08 -5.15
C LEU A 294 15.74 14.17 -4.77
N ARG A 295 15.94 15.40 -5.23
CA ARG A 295 14.96 16.48 -5.08
C ARG A 295 13.67 16.20 -5.85
N ALA A 296 13.77 15.74 -7.09
CA ALA A 296 12.62 15.34 -7.90
C ALA A 296 11.88 14.15 -7.26
N THR A 297 12.60 13.15 -6.75
CA THR A 297 12.01 12.04 -6.00
C THR A 297 11.30 12.50 -4.74
N ARG A 298 11.89 13.43 -3.97
CA ARG A 298 11.21 14.03 -2.82
C ARG A 298 9.97 14.81 -3.25
N ASN A 299 10.01 15.54 -4.37
CA ASN A 299 8.88 16.30 -4.88
C ASN A 299 7.75 15.42 -5.47
N ASP A 300 8.09 14.33 -6.15
CA ASP A 300 7.11 13.38 -6.67
C ASP A 300 6.56 12.49 -5.56
N ALA A 301 7.41 12.12 -4.60
CA ALA A 301 6.94 11.56 -3.35
C ALA A 301 6.01 12.57 -2.68
N ALA A 302 6.35 13.87 -2.68
CA ALA A 302 5.55 14.97 -2.15
C ALA A 302 4.19 15.17 -2.82
N ARG A 303 4.05 14.83 -4.11
CA ARG A 303 2.72 14.73 -4.74
C ARG A 303 1.92 13.56 -4.20
N GLY A 304 2.57 12.44 -3.86
CA GLY A 304 1.99 11.41 -2.97
C GLY A 304 1.83 11.88 -1.52
N LEU A 305 2.64 12.83 -1.03
CA LEU A 305 2.48 13.50 0.27
C LEU A 305 1.36 14.56 0.24
N THR A 306 0.69 14.84 -0.89
CA THR A 306 -0.57 15.59 -0.89
C THR A 306 -1.58 14.91 0.03
N ASP A 307 -1.54 13.58 0.07
CA ASP A 307 -2.33 12.75 0.96
C ASP A 307 -1.93 12.93 2.44
N ILE A 308 -0.66 13.26 2.71
CA ILE A 308 -0.18 13.65 4.05
C ILE A 308 -0.63 15.06 4.41
N GLY A 309 -0.59 16.01 3.47
CA GLY A 309 -1.13 17.35 3.69
C GLY A 309 -2.62 17.29 4.04
N ARG A 310 -3.41 16.49 3.30
CA ARG A 310 -4.82 16.23 3.61
C ARG A 310 -5.01 15.55 4.96
N LEU A 311 -4.14 14.60 5.30
CA LEU A 311 -4.16 13.93 6.59
C LEU A 311 -3.83 14.91 7.73
N ALA A 312 -2.84 15.79 7.55
CA ALA A 312 -2.51 16.84 8.52
C ALA A 312 -3.70 17.77 8.73
N ASP A 313 -4.31 18.26 7.65
CA ASP A 313 -5.51 19.10 7.70
C ASP A 313 -6.67 18.40 8.43
N LEU A 314 -6.86 17.10 8.19
CA LEU A 314 -7.84 16.28 8.90
C LEU A 314 -7.53 16.19 10.39
N LEU A 315 -6.32 15.77 10.79
CA LEU A 315 -5.93 15.56 12.18
C LEU A 315 -6.01 16.88 12.97
N ALA A 316 -5.54 17.98 12.37
CA ALA A 316 -5.66 19.32 12.93
C ALA A 316 -7.14 19.74 13.09
N ARG A 317 -7.99 19.48 12.09
CA ARG A 317 -9.43 19.82 12.12
C ARG A 317 -10.19 19.08 13.22
N VAL A 318 -9.84 17.81 13.47
CA VAL A 318 -10.58 16.90 14.36
C VAL A 318 -9.99 16.82 15.77
N ARG A 319 -8.90 17.52 16.05
CA ARG A 319 -8.26 17.59 17.37
C ARG A 319 -9.26 18.00 18.45
N GLY A 320 -9.48 17.12 19.44
CA GLY A 320 -10.46 17.31 20.52
C GLY A 320 -11.93 17.30 20.04
N ARG A 321 -12.18 16.86 18.81
CA ARG A 321 -13.50 16.83 18.13
C ARG A 321 -13.79 15.45 17.56
N ILE A 322 -13.46 14.41 18.30
CA ILE A 322 -13.75 13.02 17.94
C ILE A 322 -15.03 12.56 18.63
N ASP A 323 -16.02 12.17 17.83
CA ASP A 323 -17.23 11.50 18.30
C ASP A 323 -17.00 9.99 18.29
N HIS A 324 -16.49 9.45 19.40
CA HIS A 324 -16.35 8.01 19.56
C HIS A 324 -17.68 7.35 19.94
N ARG A 325 -18.09 6.34 19.18
CA ARG A 325 -19.26 5.50 19.44
C ARG A 325 -18.83 4.05 19.57
N ARG A 326 -18.78 3.56 20.81
CA ARG A 326 -18.68 2.13 21.09
C ARG A 326 -20.05 1.48 20.88
N LEU A 327 -20.16 0.56 19.95
CA LEU A 327 -21.40 -0.10 19.54
C LEU A 327 -21.31 -1.61 19.81
N ASP A 328 -22.42 -2.23 20.17
CA ASP A 328 -22.49 -3.70 20.38
C ASP A 328 -22.44 -4.53 19.08
N ARG A 329 -22.55 -3.88 17.91
CA ARG A 329 -22.57 -4.50 16.58
C ARG A 329 -22.39 -3.45 15.50
N VAL A 330 -22.02 -3.90 14.31
CA VAL A 330 -21.87 -3.12 13.08
C VAL A 330 -23.00 -2.09 12.86
N SER A 331 -22.63 -0.87 12.49
CA SER A 331 -23.54 0.20 12.08
C SER A 331 -23.87 0.09 10.57
N PRO A 332 -25.00 0.64 10.11
CA PRO A 332 -25.31 0.70 8.68
C PRO A 332 -24.16 1.30 7.85
N LEU A 333 -23.59 2.44 8.22
CA LEU A 333 -22.52 3.05 7.41
C LEU A 333 -21.20 2.25 7.38
N ALA A 334 -20.97 1.36 8.35
CA ALA A 334 -19.80 0.49 8.37
C ALA A 334 -19.93 -0.75 7.46
N VAL A 335 -21.14 -1.12 7.03
CA VAL A 335 -21.36 -2.34 6.23
C VAL A 335 -20.54 -2.36 4.93
N PRO A 336 -20.54 -1.30 4.09
CA PRO A 336 -19.85 -1.35 2.81
C PRO A 336 -18.34 -1.58 2.95
N ILE A 337 -17.69 -0.92 3.91
CA ILE A 337 -16.24 -1.06 4.12
C ILE A 337 -15.87 -2.43 4.69
N LEU A 338 -16.75 -3.04 5.49
CA LEU A 338 -16.54 -4.39 6.00
C LEU A 338 -16.57 -5.47 4.91
N LEU A 339 -17.25 -5.22 3.79
CA LEU A 339 -17.22 -6.13 2.63
C LEU A 339 -15.89 -6.09 1.88
N GLU A 340 -15.00 -5.15 2.21
CA GLU A 340 -13.66 -5.02 1.63
C GLU A 340 -12.53 -5.48 2.56
N VAL A 341 -12.87 -6.02 3.75
CA VAL A 341 -11.91 -6.50 4.75
C VAL A 341 -11.06 -7.65 4.19
N GLY A 342 -9.79 -7.74 4.62
CA GLY A 342 -8.84 -8.76 4.16
C GLY A 342 -7.93 -8.34 3.01
N ARG A 343 -8.08 -7.12 2.48
CA ARG A 343 -7.25 -6.60 1.38
C ARG A 343 -5.83 -6.21 1.80
N GLU A 344 -5.65 -5.69 3.01
CA GLU A 344 -4.35 -5.24 3.52
C GLU A 344 -4.08 -5.90 4.88
N GLN A 345 -2.98 -6.65 4.95
CA GLN A 345 -2.53 -7.37 6.14
C GLN A 345 -1.36 -6.61 6.76
N VAL A 346 -1.36 -6.53 8.09
CA VAL A 346 -0.23 -5.99 8.86
C VAL A 346 0.50 -7.15 9.52
N TYR A 347 1.80 -7.26 9.26
CA TYR A 347 2.68 -8.18 9.99
C TYR A 347 3.10 -7.53 11.30
N GLY A 348 2.90 -8.21 12.42
CA GLY A 348 3.14 -7.69 13.77
C GLY A 348 2.79 -8.73 14.85
N SER A 349 2.78 -8.33 16.12
CA SER A 349 2.64 -9.27 17.25
C SER A 349 1.35 -10.07 17.22
N ALA A 350 0.31 -9.55 16.56
CA ALA A 350 -0.96 -10.23 16.38
C ALA A 350 -0.85 -11.47 15.48
N MET A 351 0.00 -11.42 14.45
CA MET A 351 0.29 -12.59 13.61
C MET A 351 1.09 -13.62 14.39
N ASP A 352 2.07 -13.16 15.17
CA ASP A 352 2.86 -14.05 16.04
C ASP A 352 1.96 -14.74 17.08
N ALA A 353 1.04 -14.01 17.71
CA ALA A 353 0.06 -14.58 18.64
C ALA A 353 -0.87 -15.61 17.98
N LEU A 354 -1.33 -15.35 16.75
CA LEU A 354 -2.14 -16.31 15.99
C LEU A 354 -1.33 -17.55 15.60
N LEU A 355 -0.03 -17.40 15.29
CA LEU A 355 0.87 -18.51 15.01
C LEU A 355 1.15 -19.32 16.28
N GLU A 356 1.40 -18.69 17.42
CA GLU A 356 1.57 -19.35 18.72
C GLU A 356 0.32 -20.13 19.13
N GLU A 357 -0.88 -19.55 18.94
CA GLU A 357 -2.15 -20.22 19.21
C GLU A 357 -2.37 -21.41 18.26
N ALA A 358 -2.03 -21.26 16.98
CA ALA A 358 -2.08 -22.36 16.01
C ALA A 358 -1.07 -23.48 16.36
N GLU A 359 0.14 -23.14 16.77
CA GLU A 359 1.16 -24.09 17.23
C GLU A 359 0.72 -24.82 18.50
N ALA A 360 0.11 -24.11 19.45
CA ALA A 360 -0.46 -24.71 20.66
C ALA A 360 -1.59 -25.69 20.33
N LEU A 361 -2.48 -25.32 19.40
CA LEU A 361 -3.58 -26.17 18.94
C LEU A 361 -3.08 -27.40 18.15
N ILE A 362 -2.02 -27.24 17.34
CA ILE A 362 -1.35 -28.35 16.66
C ILE A 362 -0.70 -29.30 17.68
N ARG A 363 -0.05 -28.77 18.71
CA ARG A 363 0.56 -29.57 19.81
C ARG A 363 -0.49 -30.34 20.60
N GLU A 364 -1.65 -29.73 20.83
CA GLU A 364 -2.80 -30.38 21.48
C GLU A 364 -3.42 -31.48 20.60
N ALA A 365 -3.61 -31.20 19.31
CA ALA A 365 -4.23 -32.14 18.37
C ALA A 365 -3.30 -33.26 17.91
N MET A 366 -1.98 -33.04 17.90
CA MET A 366 -0.97 -33.96 17.38
C MET A 366 0.28 -34.01 18.29
N PRO A 367 0.16 -34.52 19.52
CA PRO A 367 1.29 -34.58 20.47
C PRO A 367 2.47 -35.43 19.95
N GLU A 368 2.22 -36.37 19.04
CA GLU A 368 3.22 -37.30 18.49
C GLU A 368 4.18 -36.68 17.45
N LEU A 369 3.87 -35.47 16.95
CA LEU A 369 4.70 -34.76 15.96
C LEU A 369 5.71 -33.79 16.59
N VAL A 370 5.57 -33.45 17.88
CA VAL A 370 6.36 -32.39 18.53
C VAL A 370 7.64 -32.94 19.19
N ASP A 371 7.71 -34.25 19.45
CA ASP A 371 8.83 -34.91 20.14
C ASP A 371 9.78 -35.71 19.23
N GLN A 372 9.75 -35.48 17.90
CA GLN A 372 10.77 -36.05 17.00
C GLN A 372 12.00 -35.16 16.94
N ASP A 373 12.92 -35.40 17.87
CA ASP A 373 14.31 -34.94 17.84
C ASP A 373 14.90 -35.19 16.43
N PRO A 374 15.52 -34.19 15.74
CA PRO A 374 16.05 -34.34 14.37
C PRO A 374 17.18 -35.38 14.21
N ALA A 375 17.53 -36.10 15.28
CA ALA A 375 18.74 -36.91 15.39
C ALA A 375 18.50 -38.41 15.64
N GLN A 376 17.38 -39.00 15.18
CA GLN A 376 17.26 -40.46 15.16
C GLN A 376 16.94 -41.03 13.76
N PRO A 377 17.87 -41.81 13.16
CA PRO A 377 17.63 -42.47 11.88
C PRO A 377 16.86 -43.78 12.11
N GLY A 378 15.56 -43.75 11.83
CA GLY A 378 14.73 -44.86 11.36
C GLY A 378 14.51 -46.06 12.28
N LEU A 379 13.38 -46.74 12.05
CA LEU A 379 13.24 -48.19 11.85
C LEU A 379 11.75 -48.49 11.51
N PRO A 380 11.42 -49.69 10.97
CA PRO A 380 10.61 -49.80 9.77
C PRO A 380 9.27 -50.54 9.96
N LEU A 381 8.52 -50.52 8.86
CA LEU A 381 7.24 -51.16 8.51
C LEU A 381 5.98 -50.42 8.94
#